data_AF-A0A7C1JPH5-F1
#
_entry.id   AF-A0A7C1JPH5-F1
#
_cell.length_a   1.000
_cell.length_b   1.000
_cell.length_c   1.000
_cell.angle_alpha   90.00
_cell.angle_beta   90.00
_cell.angle_gamma   90.00
#
_symmetry.space_group_name_H-M   'P 1'
#
loop_
_entity.id
_entity.type
_entity.pdbx_description
1 polymer ?
#
loop_
_entity_poly.entity_id
_entity_poly.type
_entity_poly.pdbx_seq_one_letter_code
_entity_poly.pdbx_strand_id
1 'polypeptide(L)' 'RGQPGDLVSLLPIGGDASGIRTTGLEYPLADGTLPLGTPRGVSNVLCEPRATVRVQKGLLLAIVTEQ' A
#
# COMPACT_ATOMS: atom_id res chain seq x y z
N ARG A 1 3.61 -7.91 -7.19
CA ARG A 1 4.23 -7.84 -8.54
C ARG A 1 3.09 -7.71 -9.52
N GLY A 2 3.32 -7.07 -10.67
CA GLY A 2 2.30 -6.79 -11.67
C GLY A 2 2.93 -6.07 -12.86
N GLN A 3 2.14 -5.35 -13.61
CA GLN A 3 2.56 -4.48 -14.70
C GLN A 3 2.46 -3.01 -14.26
N PRO A 4 3.34 -2.11 -14.77
CA PRO A 4 3.13 -0.69 -14.61
C PRO A 4 1.72 -0.29 -15.10
N GLY A 5 0.98 0.45 -14.28
CA GLY A 5 -0.42 0.80 -14.52
C GLY A 5 -1.43 -0.01 -13.69
N ASP A 6 -1.06 -1.18 -13.17
CA ASP A 6 -1.93 -1.96 -12.28
C ASP A 6 -2.21 -1.18 -10.98
N LEU A 7 -3.44 -1.32 -10.46
CA LEU A 7 -3.82 -0.68 -9.22
C LEU A 7 -3.37 -1.51 -8.02
N VAL A 8 -2.92 -0.80 -6.98
CA VAL A 8 -2.53 -1.37 -5.69
C VAL A 8 -3.30 -0.67 -4.59
N SER A 9 -4.20 -1.39 -3.93
CA SER A 9 -4.93 -0.90 -2.76
C SER A 9 -4.29 -1.41 -1.47
N LEU A 10 -3.95 -0.48 -0.57
CA LEU A 10 -3.39 -0.78 0.75
C LEU A 10 -4.40 -0.46 1.85
N LEU A 11 -4.78 -1.47 2.64
CA LEU A 11 -5.81 -1.37 3.67
C LEU A 11 -5.30 -1.90 5.01
N PRO A 12 -5.36 -1.11 6.11
CA PRO A 12 -5.05 -1.63 7.44
C PRO A 12 -6.11 -2.65 7.88
N ILE A 13 -5.67 -3.74 8.51
CA ILE A 13 -6.55 -4.78 9.03
C ILE A 13 -6.19 -5.10 10.50
N GLY A 14 -7.21 -5.33 11.33
CA GLY A 14 -7.00 -5.68 12.75
C GLY A 14 -6.43 -4.55 13.64
N GLY A 15 -6.34 -3.33 13.12
CA GLY A 15 -5.85 -2.15 13.82
C GLY A 15 -5.10 -1.22 12.85
N ASP A 16 -4.53 -0.15 13.38
CA ASP A 16 -3.71 0.77 12.59
C ASP A 16 -2.43 0.07 12.09
N ALA A 17 -2.01 0.42 10.88
CA ALA A 17 -0.71 0.03 10.35
C ALA A 17 0.21 1.27 10.29
N SER A 18 1.39 1.19 10.89
CA SER A 18 2.32 2.33 10.98
C SER A 18 3.75 1.96 10.59
N GLY A 19 4.55 3.00 10.34
CA GLY A 19 5.89 2.87 9.80
C GLY A 19 5.89 2.31 8.38
N ILE A 20 4.86 2.63 7.59
CA ILE A 20 4.68 2.11 6.25
C ILE A 20 5.64 2.80 5.29
N ARG A 21 6.45 2.01 4.60
CA ARG A 21 7.32 2.50 3.52
C ARG A 21 7.06 1.74 2.24
N THR A 22 6.85 2.47 1.15
CA THR A 22 6.61 1.88 -0.17
C THR A 22 7.58 2.42 -1.23
N THR A 23 7.88 1.58 -2.22
CA THR A 23 8.67 1.91 -3.41
C THR A 23 8.06 1.25 -4.65
N GLY A 24 8.33 1.79 -5.84
CA GLY A 24 7.76 1.28 -7.10
C GLY A 24 6.27 1.56 -7.27
N LEU A 25 5.74 2.53 -6.50
CA LEU A 25 4.35 2.99 -6.53
C LEU A 25 4.30 4.49 -6.81
N GLU A 26 3.24 4.96 -7.49
CA GLU A 26 3.07 6.37 -7.89
C GLU A 26 2.98 7.31 -6.69
N TYR A 27 2.31 6.87 -5.62
CA TYR A 27 2.14 7.62 -4.38
C TYR A 27 2.91 6.94 -3.24
N PRO A 28 4.23 7.12 -3.13
CA PRO A 28 5.03 6.42 -2.13
C PRO A 28 4.70 6.91 -0.71
N LEU A 29 4.69 5.98 0.24
CA LEU A 29 4.65 6.28 1.67
C LEU A 29 6.08 6.24 2.21
N ALA A 30 6.43 7.23 3.03
CA ALA A 30 7.71 7.32 3.71
C ALA A 30 7.45 7.47 5.22
N ASP A 31 7.31 6.34 5.90
CA ASP A 31 6.95 6.28 7.33
C ASP A 31 5.48 6.68 7.62
N GLY A 32 4.58 6.32 6.69
CA GLY A 32 3.16 6.63 6.79
C GLY A 32 2.43 5.77 7.83
N THR A 33 1.29 6.27 8.28
CA THR A 33 0.33 5.51 9.12
C THR A 33 -1.03 5.47 8.43
N LEU A 34 -1.62 4.28 8.35
CA LEU A 34 -2.98 4.07 7.87
C LEU A 34 -3.87 3.63 9.04
N PRO A 35 -4.79 4.48 9.51
CA PRO A 35 -5.66 4.16 10.63
C PRO A 35 -6.84 3.27 10.21
N LEU A 36 -7.19 2.29 11.06
CA LEU A 36 -8.35 1.43 10.87
C LEU A 36 -9.64 2.24 11.00
N GLY A 37 -10.63 1.95 10.15
CA GLY A 37 -11.96 2.56 10.24
C GLY A 37 -12.09 3.93 9.59
N THR A 38 -10.98 4.51 9.08
CA THR A 38 -11.10 5.56 8.07
C THR A 38 -11.30 4.92 6.69
N PRO A 39 -12.13 5.49 5.81
CA PRO A 39 -12.29 4.99 4.44
C PRO A 39 -11.03 5.18 3.58
N ARG A 40 -9.92 5.67 4.15
CA ARG A 40 -8.67 5.94 3.44
C ARG A 40 -7.80 4.67 3.41
N GLY A 41 -8.21 3.72 2.58
CA GLY A 41 -7.23 2.87 1.89
C GLY A 41 -6.41 3.71 0.91
N VAL A 42 -5.14 3.39 0.70
CA VAL A 42 -4.34 4.05 -0.34
C VAL A 42 -4.51 3.25 -1.61
N SER A 43 -5.32 3.76 -2.54
CA SER A 43 -5.31 3.34 -3.93
C SER A 43 -4.09 3.95 -4.61
N ASN A 44 -3.25 3.10 -5.17
CA ASN A 44 -1.97 3.44 -5.76
C ASN A 44 -1.84 2.77 -7.13
N VAL A 45 -0.79 3.12 -7.85
CA VAL A 45 -0.50 2.55 -9.17
C VAL A 45 0.91 1.99 -9.14
N LEU A 46 1.12 0.79 -9.70
CA LEU A 46 2.47 0.28 -9.95
C LEU A 46 3.15 1.17 -11.00
N CYS A 47 4.32 1.73 -10.68
CA CYS A 47 5.18 2.39 -11.67
C CYS A 47 6.22 1.44 -12.26
N GLU A 48 6.46 0.32 -11.58
CA GLU A 48 7.43 -0.70 -11.95
C GLU A 48 6.79 -2.08 -11.84
N PRO A 49 7.34 -3.14 -12.48
CA PRO A 49 6.82 -4.50 -12.35
C PRO A 49 6.81 -5.06 -10.91
N ARG A 50 7.53 -4.39 -10.00
CA ARG A 50 7.66 -4.75 -8.59
C ARG A 50 7.61 -3.51 -7.69
N ALA A 51 6.58 -3.44 -6.86
CA ALA A 51 6.60 -2.61 -5.66
C ALA A 51 7.13 -3.36 -4.44
N THR A 52 7.63 -2.61 -3.47
CA THR A 52 7.92 -3.10 -2.12
C THR A 52 7.06 -2.34 -1.12
N VAL A 53 6.47 -3.06 -0.17
CA VAL A 53 5.72 -2.51 0.95
C VAL A 53 6.33 -3.08 2.22
N ARG A 54 6.79 -2.21 3.12
CA ARG A 54 7.27 -2.57 4.46
C ARG A 54 6.36 -1.94 5.50
N VAL A 55 6.07 -2.69 6.55
CA VAL A 55 5.23 -2.28 7.68
C VAL A 55 6.02 -2.56 8.94
N GLN A 56 6.15 -1.56 9.82
CA GLN A 56 6.84 -1.75 11.10
C GLN A 56 5.92 -2.30 12.18
N LYS A 57 4.67 -1.84 12.22
CA LYS A 57 3.67 -2.24 13.22
C LYS A 57 2.29 -2.39 12.58
N GLY A 58 1.55 -3.41 13.03
CA GLY A 58 0.21 -3.71 12.55
C GLY A 58 0.21 -4.62 11.32
N LEU A 59 -0.95 -4.74 10.67
CA LEU A 59 -1.16 -5.57 9.49
C LEU A 59 -1.75 -4.74 8.37
N LEU A 60 -1.30 -5.02 7.15
CA LEU A 60 -1.73 -4.32 5.95
C LEU A 60 -2.10 -5.35 4.88
N LEU A 61 -3.34 -5.29 4.41
CA LEU A 61 -3.79 -6.02 3.24
C LEU A 61 -3.39 -5.24 1.99
N ALA A 62 -2.64 -5.88 1.11
CA ALA A 62 -2.31 -5.37 -0.22
C ALA A 62 -3.11 -6.13 -1.27
N ILE A 63 -3.90 -5.41 -2.05
CA ILE A 63 -4.69 -5.94 -3.17
C ILE A 63 -4.08 -5.37 -4.44
N VAL A 64 -3.76 -6.24 -5.39
CA VAL A 64 -3.31 -5.84 -6.72
C VAL A 64 -4.40 -6.24 -7.71
N THR A 65 -4.88 -5.29 -8.50
CA THR A 65 -5.85 -5.55 -9.57
C THR A 65 -5.25 -5.13 -10.89
N GLU A 66 -5.24 -6.07 -11.83
CA GLU A 66 -4.81 -5.86 -13.21
C GLU A 66 -5.83 -4.95 -13.92
N GLN A 67 -5.35 -4.05 -14.76
CA GLN A 67 -6.17 -3.25 -15.68
C GLN A 67 -6.43 -4.02 -16.97
#